data_AF-A0A319F3F9-F1
#
_entry.id   AF-A0A319F3F9-F1
#
_cell.length_a   1.000
_cell.length_b   1.000
_cell.length_c   1.000
_cell.angle_alpha   90.00
_cell.angle_beta   90.00
_cell.angle_gamma   90.00
#
_symmetry.space_group_name_H-M   'P 1'
#
loop_
_entity.id
_entity.type
_entity.pdbx_description
1 polymer ?
#
loop_
_entity_poly.entity_id
_entity_poly.type
_entity_poly.pdbx_seq_one_letter_code
_entity_poly.pdbx_strand_id
1 'polypeptide(L)'
;MPPSKPPQQATTTTTTTSHDNDPAPTSLSPDQQAPWDKKLSTLRTSIASLQSQITEIESQIAQTKAKLKNDPSTTVQRHIRLLHEYNEIKDIAQGLMGLIADARGVRQVDVQREYGVDDRD
;
A
#
# COMPACT_ATOMS: atom_id res chain seq x y z
N MET A 1 27.00 -36.61 62.02
CA MET A 1 25.85 -37.00 62.86
C MET A 1 24.67 -37.37 61.95
N PRO A 2 24.07 -38.55 62.12
CA PRO A 2 22.69 -38.87 61.70
C PRO A 2 21.71 -38.38 62.81
N PRO A 3 20.41 -38.74 62.87
CA PRO A 3 19.34 -39.03 61.88
C PRO A 3 18.05 -38.18 62.17
N SER A 4 16.94 -38.43 61.45
CA SER A 4 15.59 -38.72 62.01
C SER A 4 14.38 -38.09 61.29
N LYS A 5 13.34 -38.93 61.16
CA LYS A 5 12.00 -38.71 60.61
C LYS A 5 11.01 -38.29 61.75
N PRO A 6 9.68 -38.17 61.54
CA PRO A 6 8.78 -37.01 61.77
C PRO A 6 7.92 -37.11 63.08
N PRO A 7 6.95 -36.20 63.38
CA PRO A 7 5.54 -36.46 63.01
C PRO A 7 4.60 -35.23 62.83
N GLN A 8 3.71 -35.36 61.85
CA GLN A 8 2.25 -35.12 61.87
C GLN A 8 1.64 -34.13 62.88
N GLN A 9 0.89 -33.16 62.35
CA GLN A 9 -0.44 -32.84 62.88
C GLN A 9 -1.48 -33.00 61.77
N ALA A 10 -2.41 -33.91 62.03
CA ALA A 10 -3.62 -34.13 61.29
C ALA A 10 -4.66 -33.10 61.74
N THR A 11 -5.39 -32.51 60.79
CA THR A 11 -6.84 -32.34 60.93
C THR A 11 -7.50 -32.60 59.58
N THR A 12 -8.17 -33.74 59.58
CA THR A 12 -9.21 -34.20 58.68
C THR A 12 -10.34 -33.19 58.53
N THR A 13 -10.75 -32.92 57.29
CA THR A 13 -12.18 -32.93 56.94
C THR A 13 -12.36 -33.64 55.60
N THR A 14 -12.86 -34.86 55.70
CA THR A 14 -13.27 -35.75 54.61
C THR A 14 -14.68 -35.38 54.17
N THR A 15 -14.93 -35.26 52.86
CA THR A 15 -16.17 -35.70 52.16
C THR A 15 -15.82 -35.72 50.67
N THR A 16 -15.28 -36.82 50.15
CA THR A 16 -16.01 -37.93 49.48
C THR A 16 -16.73 -37.48 48.21
N THR A 17 -16.13 -37.76 47.04
CA THR A 17 -16.67 -38.73 46.06
C THR A 17 -15.57 -39.00 45.03
N SER A 18 -15.03 -40.21 45.10
CA SER A 18 -14.11 -40.81 44.13
C SER A 18 -14.76 -40.85 42.75
N HIS A 19 -13.99 -40.61 41.68
CA HIS A 19 -13.89 -41.50 40.52
C HIS A 19 -12.73 -41.04 39.62
N ASP A 20 -11.72 -41.90 39.53
CA ASP A 20 -10.67 -41.90 38.51
C ASP A 20 -11.27 -41.78 37.11
N ASN A 21 -10.73 -40.87 36.30
CA ASN A 21 -10.15 -41.12 34.97
C ASN A 21 -10.07 -39.80 34.19
N ASP A 22 -8.85 -39.46 33.76
CA ASP A 22 -8.57 -38.55 32.66
C ASP A 22 -7.67 -39.33 31.68
N PRO A 23 -7.62 -39.04 30.36
CA PRO A 23 -8.47 -38.17 29.54
C PRO A 23 -8.95 -38.90 28.25
N ALA A 24 -10.18 -38.62 27.78
CA ALA A 24 -10.59 -38.99 26.42
C ALA A 24 -10.89 -37.71 25.62
N PRO A 25 -10.33 -37.54 24.42
CA PRO A 25 -10.51 -36.33 23.64
C PRO A 25 -11.98 -36.23 23.26
N THR A 26 -12.62 -35.12 23.61
CA THR A 26 -13.96 -34.78 23.14
C THR A 26 -13.95 -34.82 21.61
N SER A 27 -14.42 -35.94 21.05
CA SER A 27 -14.57 -36.14 19.63
C SER A 27 -15.65 -35.17 19.13
N LEU A 28 -15.21 -34.17 18.37
CA LEU A 28 -16.08 -33.25 17.65
C LEU A 28 -17.08 -34.05 16.78
N SER A 29 -18.37 -33.74 16.90
CA SER A 29 -19.45 -34.40 16.17
C SER A 29 -19.29 -34.29 14.64
N PRO A 30 -19.51 -35.39 13.87
CA PRO A 30 -19.35 -35.44 12.41
C PRO A 30 -20.12 -34.36 11.63
N ASP A 31 -21.32 -34.01 12.09
CA ASP A 31 -22.20 -33.02 11.43
C ASP A 31 -21.64 -31.59 11.44
N GLN A 32 -20.75 -31.30 12.38
CA GLN A 32 -20.09 -29.99 12.46
C GLN A 32 -18.75 -29.97 11.72
N GLN A 33 -18.19 -31.08 11.23
CA GLN A 33 -16.89 -31.05 10.55
C GLN A 33 -16.98 -30.65 9.07
N ALA A 34 -17.94 -31.19 8.33
CA ALA A 34 -18.14 -30.89 6.90
C ALA A 34 -18.28 -29.38 6.55
N PRO A 35 -19.05 -28.55 7.30
CA PRO A 35 -19.13 -27.12 6.99
C PRO A 35 -17.83 -26.37 7.29
N TRP A 36 -17.05 -26.82 8.29
CA TRP A 36 -15.77 -26.21 8.64
C TRP A 36 -14.67 -26.60 7.65
N ASP A 37 -14.64 -27.84 7.17
CA ASP A 37 -13.73 -28.28 6.11
C ASP A 37 -13.97 -27.52 4.81
N LYS A 38 -15.24 -27.31 4.45
CA LYS A 38 -15.60 -26.47 3.30
C LYS A 38 -15.12 -25.04 3.49
N LYS A 39 -15.31 -24.45 4.67
CA LYS A 39 -14.88 -23.09 4.99
C LYS A 39 -13.35 -22.95 4.98
N LEU A 40 -12.65 -23.96 5.51
CA LEU A 40 -11.19 -24.05 5.53
C LEU A 40 -10.61 -24.20 4.12
N SER A 41 -11.24 -25.03 3.28
CA SER A 41 -10.88 -25.19 1.87
C SER A 41 -11.07 -23.89 1.09
N THR A 42 -12.22 -23.23 1.23
CA THR A 42 -12.47 -21.92 0.61
C THR A 42 -11.43 -20.89 1.06
N LEU A 43 -11.11 -20.84 2.35
CA LEU A 43 -10.14 -19.89 2.88
C LEU A 43 -8.72 -20.15 2.35
N ARG A 44 -8.32 -21.43 2.26
CA ARG A 44 -7.03 -21.85 1.66
C ARG A 44 -6.95 -21.46 0.19
N THR A 45 -8.02 -21.67 -0.58
CA THR A 45 -8.08 -21.28 -1.99
C THR A 45 -7.99 -19.76 -2.16
N SER A 46 -8.69 -18.99 -1.32
CA SER A 46 -8.56 -17.52 -1.32
C SER A 46 -7.16 -17.05 -0.96
N ILE A 47 -6.52 -17.66 0.03
CA ILE A 47 -5.12 -17.34 0.40
C ILE A 47 -4.19 -17.62 -0.79
N ALA A 48 -4.31 -18.77 -1.44
CA ALA A 48 -3.50 -19.11 -2.60
C ALA A 48 -3.73 -18.14 -3.78
N SER A 49 -4.99 -17.76 -4.02
CA SER A 49 -5.33 -16.76 -5.05
C SER A 49 -4.76 -15.38 -4.75
N LEU A 50 -4.86 -14.92 -3.50
CA LEU A 50 -4.30 -13.63 -3.08
C LEU A 50 -2.77 -13.65 -3.14
N GLN A 51 -2.12 -14.74 -2.75
CA GLN A 51 -0.68 -14.90 -2.88
C GLN A 51 -0.23 -14.85 -4.34
N SER A 52 -0.94 -15.53 -5.25
CA SER A 52 -0.68 -15.45 -6.68
C SER A 52 -0.81 -14.01 -7.21
N GLN A 53 -1.87 -13.29 -6.81
CA GLN A 53 -2.07 -11.89 -7.19
C GLN A 53 -0.97 -10.97 -6.67
N ILE A 54 -0.48 -11.19 -5.43
CA ILE A 54 0.65 -10.44 -4.88
C ILE A 54 1.89 -10.66 -5.76
N THR A 55 2.23 -11.91 -6.08
CA THR A 55 3.43 -12.21 -6.88
C THR A 55 3.35 -11.62 -8.30
N GLU A 56 2.16 -11.63 -8.90
CA GLU A 56 1.93 -11.05 -10.23
C GLU A 56 2.08 -9.52 -10.20
N ILE A 57 1.46 -8.86 -9.23
CA ILE A 57 1.55 -7.39 -9.09
C ILE A 57 2.99 -6.97 -8.77
N GLU A 58 3.71 -7.71 -7.92
CA GLU A 58 5.12 -7.46 -7.61
C GLU A 58 6.00 -7.58 -8.87
N SER A 59 5.76 -8.59 -9.71
CA SER A 59 6.43 -8.77 -11.00
C SER A 59 6.16 -7.59 -11.95
N GLN A 60 4.90 -7.15 -12.06
CA GLN A 60 4.53 -5.99 -12.88
C GLN A 60 5.17 -4.70 -12.38
N ILE A 61 5.24 -4.50 -11.06
CA ILE A 61 5.94 -3.35 -10.46
C ILE A 61 7.43 -3.41 -10.78
N ALA A 62 8.08 -4.57 -10.64
CA ALA A 62 9.49 -4.73 -10.95
C ALA A 62 9.79 -4.46 -12.44
N GLN A 63 8.98 -5.00 -13.34
CA GLN A 63 9.12 -4.76 -14.78
C GLN A 63 8.93 -3.27 -15.14
N THR A 64 7.94 -2.61 -14.53
CA THR A 64 7.67 -1.18 -14.77
C THR A 64 8.77 -0.30 -14.21
N LYS A 65 9.28 -0.60 -13.01
CA LYS A 65 10.43 0.10 -12.41
C LYS A 65 11.70 -0.07 -13.25
N ALA A 66 11.96 -1.27 -13.79
CA ALA A 66 13.14 -1.52 -14.62
C ALA A 66 13.12 -0.72 -15.95
N LYS A 67 11.94 -0.43 -16.49
CA LYS A 67 11.78 0.42 -17.70
C LYS A 67 12.01 1.91 -17.40
N LEU A 68 12.06 2.30 -16.14
CA LEU A 68 12.12 3.68 -15.73
C LEU A 68 13.57 4.09 -15.43
N LYS A 69 14.12 5.02 -16.22
CA LYS A 69 15.51 5.51 -16.08
C LYS A 69 15.73 6.38 -14.84
N ASN A 70 14.69 7.05 -14.35
CA ASN A 70 14.72 7.95 -13.20
C ASN A 70 13.54 7.63 -12.28
N ASP A 71 13.59 8.09 -11.04
CA ASP A 71 12.44 7.99 -10.15
C ASP A 71 11.19 8.66 -10.78
N PRO A 72 10.03 7.98 -10.86
CA PRO A 72 8.87 8.48 -11.59
C PRO A 72 8.33 9.76 -10.97
N SER A 73 8.33 9.82 -9.64
CA SER A 73 7.79 10.94 -8.89
C SER A 73 8.62 12.19 -9.13
N THR A 74 9.94 12.09 -9.01
CA THR A 74 10.86 13.22 -9.28
C THR A 74 10.79 13.68 -10.75
N THR A 75 10.65 12.75 -11.70
CA THR A 75 10.55 13.10 -13.13
C THR A 75 9.27 13.87 -13.44
N VAL A 76 8.12 13.38 -12.94
CA VAL A 76 6.83 14.06 -13.13
C VAL A 76 6.83 15.41 -12.43
N GLN A 77 7.31 15.49 -11.19
CA GLN A 77 7.37 16.74 -10.44
C GLN A 77 8.27 17.77 -11.13
N ARG A 78 9.42 17.35 -11.66
CA ARG A 78 10.30 18.22 -12.45
C ARG A 78 9.60 18.72 -13.71
N HIS A 79 8.89 17.85 -14.42
CA HIS A 79 8.21 18.24 -15.65
C HIS A 79 7.03 19.19 -15.39
N ILE A 80 6.25 18.94 -14.33
CA ILE A 80 5.20 19.85 -13.86
C ILE A 80 5.79 21.22 -13.57
N ARG A 81 6.91 21.30 -12.84
CA ARG A 81 7.56 22.57 -12.53
C ARG A 81 8.00 23.32 -13.80
N LEU A 82 8.65 22.63 -14.73
CA LEU A 82 9.10 23.22 -15.99
C LEU A 82 7.93 23.75 -16.83
N LEU A 83 6.80 23.04 -16.87
CA LEU A 83 5.59 23.50 -17.57
C LEU A 83 5.00 24.77 -16.93
N HIS A 84 4.96 24.84 -15.59
CA HIS A 84 4.51 26.05 -14.89
C HIS A 84 5.44 27.23 -15.15
N GLU A 85 6.75 27.04 -14.99
CA GLU A 85 7.75 28.09 -15.24
C GLU A 85 7.70 28.57 -16.70
N TYR A 86 7.52 27.66 -17.66
CA TYR A 86 7.34 28.02 -19.07
C TYR A 86 6.07 28.84 -19.30
N ASN A 87 4.92 28.39 -18.78
CA ASN A 87 3.66 29.09 -18.95
C ASN A 87 3.69 30.49 -18.32
N GLU A 88 4.26 30.63 -17.11
CA GLU A 88 4.40 31.92 -16.46
C GLU A 88 5.23 32.90 -17.30
N ILE A 89 6.39 32.46 -17.81
CA ILE A 89 7.24 33.31 -18.66
C ILE A 89 6.53 33.65 -19.98
N LYS A 90 5.84 32.68 -20.59
CA LYS A 90 5.08 32.88 -21.84
C LYS A 90 3.99 33.92 -21.65
N ASP A 91 3.21 33.84 -20.57
CA ASP A 91 2.12 34.77 -20.29
C ASP A 91 2.63 36.20 -20.05
N ILE A 92 3.74 36.34 -19.30
CA ILE A 92 4.41 37.64 -19.11
C ILE A 92 4.90 38.18 -20.45
N ALA A 93 5.55 37.36 -21.27
CA ALA A 93 6.07 37.77 -22.57
C ALA A 93 4.95 38.21 -23.54
N GLN A 94 3.83 37.49 -23.56
CA GLN A 94 2.67 37.86 -24.37
C GLN A 94 2.02 39.16 -23.86
N GLY A 95 1.92 39.36 -22.55
CA GLY A 95 1.47 40.62 -21.96
C GLY A 95 2.35 41.81 -22.35
N LEU A 96 3.68 41.64 -22.27
CA LEU A 96 4.64 42.67 -22.71
C LEU A 96 4.54 42.95 -24.21
N MET A 97 4.37 41.93 -25.04
CA MET A 97 4.16 42.12 -26.49
C MET A 97 2.86 42.87 -26.79
N GLY A 98 1.78 42.60 -26.05
CA GLY A 98 0.54 43.38 -26.13
C GLY A 98 0.77 44.87 -25.84
N LEU A 99 1.47 45.18 -24.74
CA LEU A 99 1.81 46.57 -24.39
C LEU A 99 2.68 47.26 -25.45
N ILE A 100 3.65 46.55 -26.04
CA ILE A 100 4.49 47.07 -27.13
C ILE A 100 3.65 47.34 -28.38
N ALA A 101 2.74 46.42 -28.72
CA ALA A 101 1.84 46.57 -29.86
C ALA A 101 0.92 47.78 -29.70
N ASP A 102 0.31 47.93 -28.52
CA ASP A 102 -0.53 49.06 -28.17
C ASP A 102 0.24 50.40 -28.26
N ALA A 103 1.45 50.45 -27.70
CA ALA A 103 2.29 51.64 -27.72
C ALA A 103 2.72 52.03 -29.16
N ARG A 104 2.89 51.05 -30.05
CA ARG A 104 3.26 51.26 -31.46
C ARG A 104 2.04 51.46 -32.36
N GLY A 105 0.82 51.19 -31.88
CA GLY A 105 -0.39 51.21 -32.69
C GLY A 105 -0.44 50.13 -33.78
N VAL A 106 0.29 49.02 -33.59
CA VAL A 106 0.35 47.89 -34.53
C VAL A 106 -0.34 46.66 -33.93
N ARG A 107 -0.55 45.62 -34.71
CA ARG A 107 -1.15 44.39 -34.19
C ARG A 107 -0.09 43.57 -33.45
N GLN A 108 -0.49 42.87 -32.40
CA GLN A 108 0.39 42.02 -31.61
C GLN A 108 1.11 40.95 -32.46
N VAL A 109 0.45 40.41 -33.48
CA VAL A 109 1.04 39.45 -34.43
C VAL A 109 2.21 40.03 -35.25
N ASP A 110 2.19 41.33 -35.52
CA ASP A 110 3.27 41.99 -36.27
C ASP A 110 4.51 42.17 -35.37
N VAL A 111 4.28 42.45 -34.08
CA VAL A 111 5.32 42.51 -33.04
C VAL A 111 5.91 41.12 -32.79
N GLN A 112 5.08 40.09 -32.61
CA GLN A 112 5.54 38.71 -32.44
C GLN A 112 6.45 38.28 -33.61
N ARG A 113 6.06 38.59 -34.86
CA ARG A 113 6.86 38.32 -36.05
C ARG A 113 8.19 39.05 -36.08
N GLU A 114 8.22 40.31 -35.63
CA GLU A 114 9.44 41.12 -35.52
C GLU A 114 10.42 40.54 -34.49
N TYR A 115 9.91 40.07 -33.35
CA TYR A 115 10.69 39.45 -32.28
C TYR A 115 10.95 37.95 -32.50
N GLY A 116 10.49 37.37 -33.60
CA GLY A 116 10.74 35.97 -33.98
C GLY A 116 9.97 34.94 -33.15
N VAL A 117 8.85 35.32 -32.55
CA VAL A 117 7.97 34.43 -31.78
C VAL A 117 6.83 33.97 -32.70
N ASP A 118 6.63 32.64 -32.84
CA ASP A 118 5.48 32.06 -33.56
C ASP A 118 4.40 31.70 -32.52
N ASP A 119 3.12 31.85 -32.88
CA ASP A 119 1.98 31.49 -32.03
C ASP A 119 1.95 29.97 -31.70
N ARG A 120 2.71 29.16 -32.44
CA ARG A 120 2.77 27.70 -32.30
C ARG A 120 3.76 27.21 -31.25
N ASP A 121 4.59 28.08 -30.68
CA ASP A 121 5.48 27.78 -29.54
C ASP A 121 4.79 28.22 -28.25
#